data_AF-A0A1G6Y1R5-F1
#
_entry.id   AF-A0A1G6Y1R5-F1
#
_cell.length_a   1.000
_cell.length_b   1.000
_cell.length_c   1.000
_cell.angle_alpha   90.00
_cell.angle_beta   90.00
_cell.angle_gamma   90.00
#
_symmetry.space_group_name_H-M   'P 1'
#
loop_
_entity.id
_entity.type
_entity.pdbx_description
1 polymer ?
#
loop_
_entity_poly.entity_id
_entity_poly.type
_entity_poly.pdbx_seq_one_letter_code
_entity_poly.pdbx_strand_id
1 'polypeptide(L)' 'MNKQTHSESQDSATLAYGEHVKTLLTMNDPKEWVEDLWIIYTGFMVAQHELGHNPHASDLFCTFRELVFFFQKLEERKAA' A
#
# COMPACT_ATOMS: atom_id res chain seq x y z
N MET A 1 -9.03 38.94 -16.63
CA MET A 1 -9.45 37.55 -16.92
C MET A 1 -8.39 36.62 -16.32
N ASN A 2 -8.53 36.29 -15.03
CA ASN A 2 -7.49 35.61 -14.27
C ASN A 2 -7.75 34.10 -14.23
N LYS A 3 -6.70 33.32 -14.53
CA LYS A 3 -6.69 31.86 -14.59
C LYS A 3 -7.04 31.25 -13.22
N GLN A 4 -8.27 30.80 -13.06
CA GLN A 4 -8.68 29.83 -12.04
C GLN A 4 -9.16 28.56 -12.75
N THR A 5 -8.25 27.67 -13.12
CA THR A 5 -8.62 26.35 -13.69
C THR A 5 -7.68 25.22 -13.32
N HIS A 6 -6.66 25.43 -12.47
CA HIS A 6 -5.68 24.38 -12.15
C HIS A 6 -5.83 23.78 -10.73
N SER A 7 -6.64 24.35 -9.84
CA SER A 7 -6.77 23.83 -8.46
C SER A 7 -7.82 22.74 -8.30
N GLU A 8 -8.97 22.85 -9.00
CA GLU A 8 -10.11 21.94 -8.81
C GLU A 8 -9.81 20.49 -9.23
N SER A 9 -8.87 20.29 -10.16
CA SER A 9 -8.50 18.98 -10.70
C SER A 9 -7.68 18.12 -9.72
N GLN A 10 -6.87 18.74 -8.86
CA GLN A 10 -5.93 18.01 -7.97
C GLN A 10 -6.62 17.56 -6.68
N ASP A 11 -7.54 18.38 -6.18
CA ASP A 11 -8.36 18.07 -5.01
C ASP A 11 -9.34 16.93 -5.30
N SER A 12 -9.94 16.91 -6.50
CA SER A 12 -10.85 15.86 -6.95
C SER A 12 -10.17 14.49 -7.04
N ALA A 13 -8.97 14.41 -7.64
CA ALA A 13 -8.22 13.16 -7.73
C ALA A 13 -7.81 12.63 -6.35
N THR A 14 -7.39 13.52 -5.45
CA THR A 14 -7.02 13.16 -4.07
C THR A 14 -8.20 12.58 -3.30
N LEU A 15 -9.39 13.18 -3.45
CA LEU A 15 -10.62 12.64 -2.86
C LEU A 15 -10.95 11.25 -3.40
N ALA A 16 -10.88 11.04 -4.72
CA ALA A 16 -11.13 9.74 -5.33
C ALA A 16 -10.16 8.66 -4.82
N TYR A 17 -8.88 8.97 -4.68
CA TYR A 17 -7.92 8.04 -4.07
C TYR A 17 -8.24 7.76 -2.60
N GLY A 18 -8.64 8.79 -1.85
CA GLY A 18 -9.09 8.65 -0.47
C GLY A 18 -10.29 7.70 -0.33
N GLU A 19 -11.26 7.76 -1.25
CA GLU A 19 -12.42 6.86 -1.26
C GLU A 19 -12.04 5.40 -1.55
N HIS A 20 -11.10 5.17 -2.46
CA HIS A 20 -10.59 3.83 -2.74
C HIS A 20 -9.81 3.27 -1.55
N VAL A 21 -8.94 4.07 -0.93
CA VAL A 21 -8.23 3.66 0.30
C VAL A 21 -9.22 3.37 1.42
N LYS A 22 -10.24 4.22 1.61
CA LYS A 22 -11.30 3.99 2.60
C LYS A 22 -11.99 2.66 2.37
N THR A 23 -12.36 2.36 1.12
CA THR A 23 -12.98 1.07 0.76
C THR A 23 -12.05 -0.10 1.04
N LEU A 24 -10.77 0.00 0.69
CA LEU A 24 -9.77 -1.02 0.96
C LEU A 24 -9.67 -1.33 2.46
N LEU A 25 -9.70 -0.29 3.30
CA LEU A 25 -9.64 -0.42 4.76
C LEU A 25 -10.94 -0.97 5.39
N THR A 26 -12.02 -1.15 4.62
CA THR A 26 -13.21 -1.89 5.10
C THR A 26 -13.08 -3.39 4.91
N MET A 27 -12.13 -3.86 4.10
CA MET A 27 -12.00 -5.29 3.79
C MET A 27 -11.44 -6.08 4.96
N ASN A 28 -10.40 -5.56 5.63
CA ASN A 28 -9.72 -6.17 6.77
C ASN A 28 -9.16 -5.06 7.69
N ASP A 29 -8.85 -5.40 8.93
CA ASP A 29 -8.16 -4.47 9.83
C ASP A 29 -6.72 -4.21 9.35
N PRO A 30 -6.14 -3.01 9.57
CA PRO A 30 -4.77 -2.70 9.13
C PRO A 30 -3.71 -3.67 9.65
N LYS A 31 -3.91 -4.21 10.85
CA LYS A 31 -3.02 -5.22 11.43
C LYS A 31 -3.05 -6.54 10.65
N GLU A 32 -4.24 -6.99 10.24
CA GLU A 32 -4.40 -8.21 9.44
C GLU A 32 -3.74 -8.03 8.07
N TRP A 33 -3.85 -6.84 7.45
CA TRP A 33 -3.12 -6.51 6.23
C TRP A 33 -1.60 -6.67 6.38
N VAL A 34 -1.03 -6.23 7.49
CA VAL A 34 0.41 -6.40 7.76
C VAL A 34 0.78 -7.88 7.84
N GLU A 35 0.00 -8.68 8.57
CA GLU A 35 0.22 -10.12 8.71
C GLU A 35 0.12 -10.84 7.35
N ASP A 36 -0.92 -10.55 6.57
CA ASP A 36 -1.14 -11.13 5.24
C ASP A 36 -0.01 -10.77 4.26
N LEU A 37 0.43 -9.51 4.25
CA LEU A 37 1.55 -9.07 3.41
C LEU A 37 2.83 -9.83 3.75
N TRP A 38 3.12 -10.06 5.03
CA TRP A 38 4.27 -10.87 5.45
C TRP A 38 4.16 -12.32 5.00
N ILE A 39 2.97 -12.93 5.09
CA ILE A 39 2.72 -14.29 4.60
C ILE A 39 3.00 -14.37 3.09
N ILE A 40 2.47 -13.43 2.32
CA ILE A 40 2.66 -13.38 0.86
C ILE A 40 4.14 -13.22 0.51
N TYR A 41 4.83 -12.25 1.11
CA TYR A 41 6.24 -11.98 0.81
C TYR A 41 7.15 -13.14 1.23
N THR A 42 6.88 -13.76 2.39
CA THR A 42 7.65 -14.92 2.85
C THR A 42 7.46 -16.11 1.91
N GLY A 43 6.22 -16.40 1.51
CA GLY A 43 5.93 -17.45 0.53
C GLY A 43 6.62 -17.20 -0.81
N PHE A 44 6.62 -15.95 -1.28
CA PHE A 44 7.38 -15.56 -2.47
C PHE A 44 8.88 -15.83 -2.30
N MET A 45 9.50 -15.43 -1.18
CA MET A 45 10.93 -15.63 -0.94
C MET A 45 11.31 -17.12 -0.85
N VAL A 46 10.45 -17.96 -0.27
CA VAL A 46 10.62 -19.41 -0.28
C VAL A 46 10.61 -19.94 -1.72
N ALA A 47 9.63 -19.54 -2.53
CA ALA A 47 9.56 -19.95 -3.93
C ALA A 47 10.75 -19.47 -4.76
N GLN A 48 11.28 -18.27 -4.48
CA GLN A 48 12.49 -17.74 -5.12
C GLN A 48 13.73 -18.58 -4.83
N HIS A 49 13.84 -19.08 -3.59
CA HIS A 49 14.94 -19.97 -3.21
C HIS A 49 14.85 -21.32 -3.95
N GLU A 50 13.64 -21.83 -4.22
CA GLU A 50 13.43 -23.13 -4.86
C GLU A 50 13.45 -23.09 -6.40
N LEU A 51 12.88 -22.04 -7.00
CA LEU A 51 12.66 -21.93 -8.44
C LEU A 51 13.70 -21.06 -9.16
N GLY A 52 14.59 -20.42 -8.40
CA GLY A 52 15.63 -19.54 -8.93
C GLY A 52 15.31 -18.05 -8.77
N HIS A 53 16.34 -17.23 -8.93
CA HIS A 53 16.34 -15.81 -8.56
C HIS A 53 15.58 -14.93 -9.56
N ASN A 54 14.65 -14.13 -9.04
CA ASN A 54 13.95 -13.07 -9.76
C ASN A 54 14.81 -11.80 -9.72
N PRO A 55 15.24 -11.28 -10.88
CA PRO A 55 16.07 -10.08 -10.94
C PRO A 55 15.39 -8.82 -10.37
N HIS A 56 14.06 -8.83 -10.18
CA HIS A 56 13.28 -7.74 -9.59
C HIS A 56 13.01 -7.92 -8.09
N ALA A 57 13.66 -8.87 -7.41
CA ALA A 57 13.40 -9.16 -6.00
C ALA A 57 13.61 -7.95 -5.08
N SER A 58 14.57 -7.07 -5.40
CA SER A 58 14.80 -5.82 -4.66
C SER A 58 13.63 -4.84 -4.78
N ASP A 59 13.09 -4.68 -5.98
CA ASP A 59 11.99 -3.74 -6.25
C ASP A 59 10.68 -4.23 -5.61
N LEU A 60 10.47 -5.55 -5.65
CA LEU A 60 9.36 -6.20 -4.96
C LEU A 60 9.47 -6.03 -3.44
N PHE A 61 10.66 -6.20 -2.87
CA PHE A 61 10.87 -5.93 -1.44
C PHE A 61 10.57 -4.49 -1.08
N CYS A 62 11.04 -3.52 -1.86
CA CYS A 62 10.73 -2.10 -1.64
C CYS A 62 9.22 -1.84 -1.66
N THR A 63 8.51 -2.38 -2.65
CA THR A 63 7.06 -2.24 -2.77
C THR A 63 6.33 -2.85 -1.56
N PHE A 64 6.70 -4.07 -1.18
CA PHE A 64 6.19 -4.74 0.01
C PHE A 64 6.42 -3.92 1.28
N ARG A 65 7.65 -3.42 1.48
CA ARG A 65 8.02 -2.62 2.66
C ARG A 65 7.17 -1.35 2.77
N GLU A 66 7.00 -0.61 1.67
CA GLU A 66 6.20 0.62 1.67
C GLU A 66 4.72 0.34 1.99
N LEU A 67 4.16 -0.77 1.49
CA LEU A 67 2.79 -1.18 1.83
C LEU A 67 2.65 -1.57 3.31
N VAL A 68 3.60 -2.33 3.86
CA VAL A 68 3.61 -2.66 5.30
C VAL A 68 3.67 -1.38 6.14
N PHE A 69 4.57 -0.45 5.81
CA PHE A 69 4.67 0.82 6.53
C PHE A 69 3.42 1.69 6.40
N PHE A 70 2.74 1.63 5.25
CA PHE A 70 1.47 2.32 5.07
C PHE A 70 0.41 1.81 6.07
N PHE A 71 0.21 0.49 6.17
CA PHE A 71 -0.78 -0.08 7.09
C PHE A 71 -0.41 0.08 8.56
N GLN A 72 0.88 -0.04 8.91
CA GLN A 72 1.36 0.23 10.28
C GLN A 72 1.06 1.67 10.72
N LYS A 73 1.32 2.66 9.86
CA LYS A 73 1.00 4.07 10.15
C LYS A 73 -0.51 4.31 10.31
N LEU A 74 -1.34 3.55 9.61
CA LEU A 74 -2.80 3.63 9.77
C LEU A 74 -3.26 3.05 11.11
N GLU A 75 -2.65 1.95 11.54
CA GLU A 75 -2.89 1.38 12.87
C GLU A 75 -2.55 2.37 13.98
N GLU A 76 -1.37 3.00 13.91
CA GLU A 76 -0.95 4.06 14.84
C GLU A 76 -1.94 5.22 14.92
N ARG A 77 -2.49 5.64 13.77
CA ARG A 77 -3.49 6.72 13.70
C ARG A 77 -4.87 6.33 14.21
N LYS A 78 -5.24 5.04 14.15
CA LYS A 78 -6.51 4.53 14.71
C LYS A 78 -6.45 4.43 16.24
N ALA A 79 -5.25 4.28 16.80
CA ALA A 79 -5.01 4.15 18.23
C ALA A 79 -4.77 5.47 18.99
N ALA A 80 -4.63 6.59 18.27
CA ALA A 80 -4.42 7.94 18.81
C ALA A 80 -5.72 8.75 18.90
#